data_AF-A0A813HVL8-F1
#
_entry.id   AF-A0A813HVL8-F1
#
_cell.length_a   1.000
_cell.length_b   1.000
_cell.length_c   1.000
_cell.angle_alpha   90.00
_cell.angle_beta   90.00
_cell.angle_gamma   90.00
#
_symmetry.space_group_name_H-M   'P 1'
#
loop_
_entity.id
_entity.type
_entity.pdbx_description
1 polymer ?
#
loop_
_entity_poly.entity_id
_entity_poly.type
_entity_poly.pdbx_seq_one_letter_code
_entity_poly.pdbx_strand_id
1 'polypeptide(L)'
;MSKVNGNYLRWRLVLDDEVDTRLEEMEAEMRSGKESWLTGSKHKHMQVLEAKMKDLNFKLQDELMDLLEKAQDVLDGTCSDERKLANMTNDDPWAILGGSELVIHRISNSNFKLQIMAWGLSHTMSRKRSVLRKLEKLRRSETLLARQALTEKVLMSSEETAIAAELERLNHHSGLINQQAAATKDTIAHSMCLADVLRGDLRKLKFVVTVESLAKRDELLKKLDEVVQEDMRLAWLRKSQLQMLELCHMLDRRLAIAPPIASHIDRPQIAYSSFWQLSHPSVS
;
A
#
# COMPACT_ATOMS: atom_id res chain seq x y z
N MET A 1 8.72 33.44 -2.15
CA MET A 1 8.39 32.61 -0.97
C MET A 1 6.91 32.23 -1.06
N SER A 2 6.63 30.98 -1.44
CA SER A 2 5.25 30.48 -1.52
C SER A 2 4.68 30.38 -0.10
N LYS A 3 3.62 31.14 0.20
CA LYS A 3 2.84 30.95 1.43
C LYS A 3 2.21 29.56 1.34
N VAL A 4 2.86 28.55 1.90
CA VAL A 4 2.22 27.26 2.15
C VAL A 4 1.03 27.56 3.04
N ASN A 5 -0.17 27.47 2.46
CA ASN A 5 -1.42 27.81 3.14
C ASN A 5 -1.53 26.94 4.41
N GLY A 6 -1.35 27.53 5.59
CA GLY A 6 -1.42 26.81 6.88
C GLY A 6 -2.75 26.08 7.08
N ASN A 7 -3.82 26.56 6.43
CA ASN A 7 -5.10 25.87 6.38
C ASN A 7 -5.01 24.53 5.64
N TYR A 8 -4.25 24.43 4.56
CA TYR A 8 -4.11 23.17 3.82
C TYR A 8 -3.44 22.10 4.69
N LEU A 9 -2.32 22.43 5.34
CA LEU A 9 -1.61 21.49 6.22
C LEU A 9 -2.48 21.03 7.40
N ARG A 10 -3.27 21.94 7.98
CA ARG A 10 -4.21 21.63 9.06
C ARG A 10 -5.32 20.69 8.60
N TRP A 11 -5.88 20.92 7.41
CA TRP A 11 -6.91 20.06 6.83
C TRP A 11 -6.40 18.64 6.53
N ARG A 12 -5.13 18.48 6.12
CA ARG A 12 -4.52 17.14 5.88
C ARG A 12 -4.37 16.35 7.18
N LEU A 13 -3.83 16.97 8.24
CA LEU A 13 -3.63 16.30 9.55
C LEU A 13 -4.95 15.87 10.19
N VAL A 14 -5.96 16.75 10.14
CA VAL A 14 -7.30 16.43 10.66
C VAL A 14 -7.93 15.27 9.91
N LEU A 15 -7.77 15.20 8.58
CA LEU A 15 -8.27 14.06 7.80
C LEU A 15 -7.54 12.76 8.15
N ASP A 16 -6.23 12.82 8.38
CA ASP A 16 -5.44 11.67 8.77
C ASP A 16 -5.90 11.10 10.13
N ASP A 17 -6.10 11.96 11.12
CA ASP A 17 -6.60 11.59 12.45
C ASP A 17 -8.06 11.08 12.39
N GLU A 18 -8.90 11.70 11.56
CA GLU A 18 -10.30 11.29 11.35
C GLU A 18 -10.37 9.88 10.74
N VAL A 19 -9.48 9.56 9.79
CA VAL A 19 -9.38 8.21 9.20
C VAL A 19 -8.86 7.19 10.20
N ASP A 20 -7.84 7.52 10.99
CA ASP A 20 -7.28 6.59 11.98
C ASP A 20 -8.30 6.29 13.08
N THR A 21 -8.98 7.32 13.60
CA THR A 21 -10.09 7.16 14.54
C THR A 21 -11.17 6.25 13.95
N ARG A 22 -11.52 6.45 12.67
CA ARG A 22 -12.54 5.65 12.01
C ARG A 22 -12.14 4.19 11.86
N LEU A 23 -10.87 3.92 11.53
CA LEU A 23 -10.33 2.57 11.47
C LEU A 23 -10.37 1.89 12.85
N GLU A 24 -10.03 2.60 13.92
CA GLU A 24 -10.12 2.08 15.28
C GLU A 24 -11.55 1.75 15.69
N GLU A 25 -12.52 2.60 15.35
CA GLU A 25 -13.94 2.33 15.58
C GLU A 25 -14.41 1.08 14.81
N MET A 26 -14.02 0.92 13.54
CA MET A 26 -14.32 -0.28 12.75
C MET A 26 -13.73 -1.54 13.39
N GLU A 27 -12.49 -1.46 13.88
CA GLU A 27 -11.81 -2.58 14.54
C GLU A 27 -12.40 -2.91 15.90
N ALA A 28 -12.88 -1.91 16.65
CA ALA A 28 -13.64 -2.13 17.87
C ALA A 28 -14.99 -2.80 17.56
N GLU A 29 -15.68 -2.37 16.51
CA GLU A 29 -16.98 -2.95 16.14
C GLU A 29 -16.84 -4.39 15.66
N MET A 30 -15.86 -4.71 14.81
CA MET A 30 -15.52 -6.09 14.42
C MET A 30 -15.33 -6.99 15.64
N ARG A 31 -14.60 -6.52 16.66
CA ARG A 31 -14.36 -7.26 17.91
C ARG A 31 -15.60 -7.42 18.77
N SER A 32 -16.51 -6.44 18.74
CA SER A 32 -17.69 -6.44 19.60
C SER A 32 -18.91 -7.17 19.02
N GLY A 33 -18.89 -7.52 17.72
CA GLY A 33 -20.01 -8.19 17.05
C GLY A 33 -21.28 -7.34 17.00
N LYS A 34 -21.16 -6.01 17.00
CA LYS A 34 -22.31 -5.09 16.96
C LYS A 34 -22.52 -4.59 15.53
N GLU A 35 -23.75 -4.74 15.01
CA GLU A 35 -24.17 -4.27 13.68
C GLU A 35 -24.30 -2.74 13.53
N SER A 36 -23.88 -1.96 14.52
CA SER A 36 -24.13 -0.51 14.53
C SER A 36 -23.45 0.21 13.35
N TRP A 37 -22.38 -0.36 12.78
CA TRP A 37 -21.61 0.24 11.69
C TRP A 37 -22.39 0.39 10.39
N LEU A 38 -23.27 -0.55 10.09
CA LEU A 38 -24.08 -0.53 8.86
C LEU A 38 -25.31 0.37 8.97
N THR A 39 -25.51 1.02 10.11
CA THR A 39 -26.50 2.09 10.20
C THR A 39 -26.09 3.25 9.28
N GLY A 40 -27.05 3.77 8.51
CA GLY A 40 -26.76 4.61 7.36
C GLY A 40 -25.89 5.85 7.64
N SER A 41 -25.87 6.38 8.87
CA SER A 41 -25.02 7.53 9.24
C SER A 41 -23.53 7.18 9.24
N LYS A 42 -23.17 6.06 9.87
CA LYS A 42 -21.78 5.61 10.01
C LYS A 42 -21.18 5.19 8.66
N HIS A 43 -21.94 4.42 7.88
CA HIS A 43 -21.51 4.02 6.54
C HIS A 43 -21.35 5.23 5.58
N LYS A 44 -22.30 6.19 5.60
CA LYS A 44 -22.19 7.43 4.81
C LYS A 44 -20.96 8.26 5.18
N HIS A 45 -20.67 8.40 6.47
CA HIS A 45 -19.51 9.16 6.91
C HIS A 45 -18.19 8.54 6.41
N MET A 46 -18.10 7.22 6.39
CA MET A 46 -16.95 6.51 5.82
C MET A 46 -16.83 6.71 4.30
N GLN A 47 -17.94 6.66 3.54
CA GLN A 47 -17.91 6.99 2.10
C GLN A 47 -17.42 8.42 1.84
N VAL A 48 -17.80 9.37 2.70
CA VAL A 48 -17.29 10.75 2.65
C VAL A 48 -15.79 10.78 2.91
N LEU A 49 -15.28 10.04 3.90
CA LEU A 49 -13.84 9.95 4.17
C LEU A 49 -13.07 9.33 3.01
N GLU A 50 -13.60 8.27 2.40
CA GLU A 50 -12.98 7.66 1.23
C GLU A 50 -12.93 8.66 0.06
N ALA A 51 -14.01 9.41 -0.18
CA ALA A 51 -14.05 10.45 -1.21
C ALA A 51 -13.03 11.57 -0.94
N LYS A 52 -12.95 12.07 0.30
CA LYS A 52 -11.95 13.07 0.72
C LYS A 52 -10.51 12.57 0.52
N MET A 53 -10.24 11.30 0.84
CA MET A 53 -8.92 10.70 0.68
C MET A 53 -8.55 10.46 -0.78
N LYS A 54 -9.53 10.09 -1.64
CA LYS A 54 -9.34 10.04 -3.10
C LYS A 54 -8.99 11.43 -3.66
N ASP A 55 -9.73 12.46 -3.27
CA ASP A 55 -9.47 13.84 -3.65
C ASP A 55 -8.07 14.30 -3.20
N LEU A 56 -7.66 13.97 -1.97
CA LEU A 56 -6.31 14.25 -1.49
C LEU A 56 -5.24 13.52 -2.33
N ASN A 57 -5.49 12.27 -2.72
CA ASN A 57 -4.58 11.53 -3.60
C ASN A 57 -4.47 12.17 -5.00
N PHE A 58 -5.56 12.68 -5.56
CA PHE A 58 -5.52 13.43 -6.82
C PHE A 58 -4.72 14.72 -6.67
N LYS A 59 -4.97 15.51 -5.63
CA LYS A 59 -4.21 16.74 -5.36
C LYS A 59 -2.72 16.48 -5.16
N LEU A 60 -2.35 15.40 -4.47
CA LEU A 60 -0.96 14.99 -4.31
C LEU A 60 -0.33 14.53 -5.64
N GLN A 61 -1.12 13.93 -6.54
CA GLN A 61 -0.66 13.58 -7.88
C GLN A 61 -0.39 14.83 -8.71
N ASP A 62 -1.26 15.83 -8.66
CA ASP A 62 -1.06 17.10 -9.36
C ASP A 62 0.18 17.83 -8.81
N GLU A 63 0.33 17.89 -7.48
CA GLU A 63 1.54 18.44 -6.81
C GLU A 63 2.83 17.74 -7.28
N LEU A 64 2.79 16.42 -7.54
CA LEU A 64 3.93 15.67 -8.05
C LEU A 64 4.25 16.02 -9.51
N MET A 65 3.22 16.08 -10.36
CA MET A 65 3.41 16.43 -11.78
C MET A 65 3.98 17.83 -11.94
N ASP A 66 3.45 18.81 -11.20
CA ASP A 66 3.96 20.19 -11.18
C ASP A 66 5.42 20.27 -10.73
N LEU A 67 5.82 19.47 -9.75
CA LEU A 67 7.21 19.43 -9.26
C LEU A 67 8.14 18.76 -10.29
N LEU A 68 7.67 17.72 -10.97
CA LEU A 68 8.44 17.04 -12.02
C LEU A 68 8.66 17.95 -13.23
N GLU A 69 7.63 18.68 -13.67
CA GLU A 69 7.73 19.63 -14.78
C GLU A 69 8.75 20.74 -14.45
N LYS A 70 8.65 21.35 -13.27
CA LYS A 70 9.61 22.36 -12.82
C LYS A 70 11.03 21.81 -12.67
N ALA A 71 11.18 20.57 -12.22
CA ALA A 71 12.49 19.94 -12.13
C ALA A 71 13.09 19.69 -13.52
N GLN A 72 12.27 19.29 -14.49
CA GLN A 72 12.69 19.11 -15.87
C GLN A 72 13.17 20.43 -16.49
N ASP A 73 12.44 21.53 -16.29
CA ASP A 73 12.84 22.86 -16.77
C ASP A 73 14.21 23.30 -16.21
N VAL A 74 14.44 23.07 -14.91
CA VAL A 74 15.71 23.40 -14.25
C VAL A 74 16.83 22.49 -14.77
N LEU A 75 16.55 21.21 -14.99
CA LEU A 75 17.51 20.25 -15.52
C LEU A 75 17.93 20.63 -16.94
N ASP A 76 16.98 20.95 -17.82
CA ASP A 76 17.25 21.35 -19.20
C ASP A 76 18.08 22.65 -19.25
N GLY A 77 17.77 23.60 -18.37
CA GLY A 77 18.58 24.81 -18.17
C GLY A 77 20.01 24.50 -17.70
N THR A 78 20.16 23.58 -16.74
CA THR A 78 21.48 23.15 -16.22
C THR A 78 22.31 22.46 -17.30
N CYS A 79 21.71 21.52 -18.05
CA CYS A 79 22.35 20.84 -19.18
C CYS A 79 22.76 21.81 -20.31
N SER A 80 22.01 22.91 -20.50
CA SER A 80 22.38 23.98 -21.44
C SER A 80 23.61 24.74 -20.96
N ASP A 81 23.66 25.09 -19.67
CA ASP A 81 24.79 25.81 -19.08
C ASP A 81 26.06 24.93 -18.97
N GLU A 82 25.92 23.63 -18.68
CA GLU A 82 27.01 22.66 -18.73
C GLU A 82 27.59 22.52 -20.14
N ARG A 83 26.74 22.47 -21.17
CA ARG A 83 27.20 22.47 -22.57
C ARG A 83 27.93 23.76 -22.95
N LYS A 84 27.47 24.92 -22.46
CA LYS A 84 28.19 26.19 -22.66
C LYS A 84 29.56 26.17 -21.99
N LEU A 85 29.65 25.64 -20.77
CA LEU A 85 30.91 25.51 -20.05
C LEU A 85 31.88 24.55 -20.78
N ALA A 86 31.39 23.42 -21.28
CA ALA A 86 32.20 22.46 -22.04
C ALA A 86 32.72 23.03 -23.38
N ASN A 87 31.97 23.94 -24.00
CA ASN A 87 32.36 24.61 -25.24
C ASN A 87 33.24 25.85 -25.01
N MET A 88 33.44 26.29 -23.77
CA MET A 88 34.43 27.31 -23.41
C MET A 88 35.82 26.66 -23.38
N THR A 89 36.40 26.41 -24.54
CA THR A 89 37.80 25.97 -24.69
C THR A 89 38.73 27.06 -24.19
N ASN A 90 39.27 26.89 -22.98
CA ASN A 90 40.41 27.64 -22.48
C ASN A 90 41.68 26.82 -22.74
N ASP A 91 42.49 27.22 -23.73
CA ASP A 91 43.86 26.71 -23.89
C ASP A 91 44.81 27.21 -22.77
N ASP A 92 44.33 28.12 -21.92
CA ASP A 92 45.03 28.57 -20.71
C ASP A 92 44.25 28.16 -19.45
N PRO A 93 44.76 27.21 -18.65
CA PRO A 93 44.12 26.76 -17.41
C PRO A 93 44.05 27.85 -16.31
N TRP A 94 44.71 29.00 -16.50
CA TRP A 94 44.68 30.14 -15.57
C TRP A 94 43.84 31.33 -16.07
N ALA A 95 43.37 31.30 -17.32
CA ALA A 95 42.48 32.32 -17.86
C ALA A 95 41.01 32.04 -17.50
N ILE A 96 40.67 32.05 -16.22
CA ILE A 96 39.27 32.11 -15.78
C ILE A 96 38.76 33.52 -16.11
N LEU A 97 38.37 33.74 -17.37
CA LEU A 97 37.59 34.90 -17.76
C LEU A 97 36.27 34.83 -16.98
N GLY A 98 35.88 35.92 -16.31
CA GLY A 98 34.75 36.00 -15.36
C GLY A 98 33.38 35.52 -15.88
N GLY A 99 33.25 35.22 -17.18
CA GLY A 99 32.09 34.52 -17.75
C GLY A 99 31.97 33.04 -17.33
N SER A 100 33.08 32.33 -17.12
CA SER A 100 33.09 30.91 -16.71
C SER A 100 32.66 30.73 -15.25
N GLU A 101 33.12 31.62 -14.35
CA GLU A 101 32.71 31.64 -12.94
C GLU A 101 31.20 31.87 -12.76
N LEU A 102 30.62 32.77 -13.57
CA LEU A 102 29.16 33.01 -13.59
C LEU A 102 28.37 31.79 -14.10
N VAL A 103 28.90 31.01 -15.05
CA VAL A 103 28.28 29.77 -15.52
C VAL A 103 28.36 28.68 -14.46
N ILE A 104 29.53 28.50 -13.83
CA ILE A 104 29.72 27.54 -12.72
C ILE A 104 28.79 27.86 -11.55
N HIS A 105 28.66 29.13 -11.18
CA HIS A 105 27.74 29.55 -10.11
C HIS A 105 26.27 29.28 -10.47
N ARG A 106 25.87 29.47 -11.74
CA ARG A 106 24.52 29.13 -12.21
C ARG A 106 24.24 27.63 -12.18
N ILE A 107 25.20 26.80 -12.60
CA ILE A 107 25.11 25.34 -12.52
C ILE A 107 24.96 24.90 -11.05
N SER A 108 25.81 25.42 -10.16
CA SER A 108 25.74 25.13 -8.72
C SER A 108 24.38 25.50 -8.11
N ASN A 109 23.87 26.71 -8.40
CA ASN A 109 22.56 27.14 -7.94
C ASN A 109 21.42 26.28 -8.50
N SER A 110 21.51 25.86 -9.76
CA SER A 110 20.49 25.00 -10.38
C SER A 110 20.53 23.58 -9.80
N ASN A 111 21.72 23.03 -9.53
CA ASN A 111 21.90 21.76 -8.82
C ASN A 111 21.31 21.82 -7.39
N PHE A 112 21.53 22.92 -6.66
CA PHE A 112 20.91 23.11 -5.35
C PHE A 112 19.37 23.15 -5.44
N LYS A 113 18.81 23.84 -6.44
CA LYS A 113 17.35 23.84 -6.70
C LYS A 113 16.83 22.43 -7.02
N LEU A 114 17.53 21.67 -7.86
CA LEU A 114 17.18 20.28 -8.18
C LEU A 114 17.19 19.39 -6.93
N GLN A 115 18.14 19.57 -6.02
CA GLN A 115 18.15 18.85 -4.73
C GLN A 115 16.94 19.20 -3.86
N ILE A 116 16.58 20.48 -3.76
CA ILE A 116 15.37 20.91 -3.04
C ILE A 116 14.11 20.30 -3.67
N MET A 117 14.01 20.29 -5.00
CA MET A 117 12.89 19.70 -5.73
C MET A 117 12.82 18.19 -5.53
N ALA A 118 13.95 17.48 -5.57
CA ALA A 118 14.03 16.05 -5.29
C ALA A 118 13.54 15.73 -3.86
N TRP A 119 13.89 16.57 -2.88
CA TRP A 119 13.37 16.43 -1.52
C TRP A 119 11.85 16.66 -1.45
N GLY A 120 11.35 17.69 -2.15
CA GLY A 120 9.92 17.95 -2.29
C GLY A 120 9.16 16.77 -2.91
N LEU A 121 9.66 16.23 -4.02
CA LEU A 121 9.11 15.04 -4.69
C LEU A 121 9.07 13.83 -3.74
N SER A 122 10.18 13.56 -3.04
CA SER A 122 10.25 12.46 -2.07
C SER A 122 9.20 12.61 -0.96
N HIS A 123 9.02 13.82 -0.43
CA HIS A 123 8.04 14.08 0.62
C HIS A 123 6.60 13.90 0.14
N THR A 124 6.27 14.44 -1.03
CA THR A 124 4.93 14.31 -1.63
C THR A 124 4.63 12.84 -1.99
N MET A 125 5.61 12.10 -2.53
CA MET A 125 5.48 10.67 -2.78
C MET A 125 5.22 9.87 -1.49
N SER A 126 5.96 10.15 -0.42
CA SER A 126 5.77 9.50 0.88
C SER A 126 4.35 9.74 1.43
N ARG A 127 3.88 10.99 1.35
CA ARG A 127 2.51 11.36 1.74
C ARG A 127 1.46 10.63 0.91
N LYS A 128 1.62 10.60 -0.41
CA LYS A 128 0.72 9.87 -1.31
C LYS A 128 0.64 8.38 -0.96
N ARG A 129 1.79 7.74 -0.71
CA ARG A 129 1.85 6.35 -0.24
C ARG A 129 1.13 6.16 1.09
N SER A 130 1.22 7.11 2.02
CA SER A 130 0.46 7.07 3.28
C SER A 130 -1.06 7.09 3.04
N VAL A 131 -1.54 8.03 2.21
CA VAL A 131 -2.96 8.16 1.86
C VAL A 131 -3.50 6.90 1.20
N LEU A 132 -2.78 6.34 0.23
CA LEU A 132 -3.17 5.10 -0.45
C LEU A 132 -3.25 3.91 0.53
N ARG A 133 -2.30 3.77 1.45
CA ARG A 133 -2.34 2.73 2.50
C ARG A 133 -3.57 2.86 3.38
N LYS A 134 -3.92 4.08 3.80
CA LYS A 134 -5.11 4.34 4.62
C LYS A 134 -6.42 4.06 3.86
N LEU A 135 -6.52 4.50 2.60
CA LEU A 135 -7.65 4.19 1.72
C LEU A 135 -7.86 2.69 1.58
N GLU A 136 -6.76 1.96 1.35
CA GLU A 136 -6.81 0.52 1.20
C GLU A 136 -7.24 -0.17 2.51
N LYS A 137 -6.70 0.25 3.67
CA LYS A 137 -7.16 -0.24 4.98
C LYS A 137 -8.64 0.00 5.21
N LEU A 138 -9.15 1.20 4.90
CA LEU A 138 -10.57 1.55 5.07
C LEU A 138 -11.48 0.61 4.27
N ARG A 139 -11.25 0.49 2.96
CA ARG A 139 -12.03 -0.39 2.06
C ARG A 139 -12.00 -1.84 2.50
N ARG A 140 -10.82 -2.29 2.92
CA ARG A 140 -10.59 -3.64 3.40
C ARG A 140 -11.37 -3.93 4.68
N SER A 141 -11.30 -3.04 5.67
CA SER A 141 -12.08 -3.15 6.90
C SER A 141 -13.58 -3.09 6.65
N GLU A 142 -14.03 -2.28 5.69
CA GLU A 142 -15.44 -2.22 5.29
C GLU A 142 -15.92 -3.56 4.72
N THR A 143 -15.11 -4.16 3.84
CA THR A 143 -15.40 -5.47 3.26
C THR A 143 -15.54 -6.54 4.35
N LEU A 144 -14.66 -6.51 5.36
CA LEU A 144 -14.72 -7.43 6.50
C LEU A 144 -16.03 -7.23 7.29
N LEU A 145 -16.39 -5.98 7.62
CA LEU A 145 -17.60 -5.67 8.38
C LEU A 145 -18.88 -6.02 7.63
N ALA A 146 -18.97 -5.66 6.34
CA ALA A 146 -20.13 -5.97 5.51
C ALA A 146 -20.38 -7.49 5.42
N ARG A 147 -19.29 -8.26 5.32
CA ARG A 147 -19.35 -9.72 5.33
C ARG A 147 -19.81 -10.27 6.67
N GLN A 148 -19.25 -9.79 7.77
CA GLN A 148 -19.63 -10.20 9.12
C GLN A 148 -21.13 -9.95 9.37
N ALA A 149 -21.62 -8.77 9.03
CA ALA A 149 -23.03 -8.44 9.21
C ALA A 149 -23.96 -9.27 8.32
N LEU A 150 -23.55 -9.62 7.09
CA LEU A 150 -24.32 -10.54 6.26
C LEU A 150 -24.43 -11.91 6.92
N THR A 151 -23.31 -12.44 7.44
CA THR A 151 -23.29 -13.71 8.17
C THR A 151 -24.15 -13.65 9.45
N GLU A 152 -24.06 -12.57 10.23
CA GLU A 152 -24.89 -12.36 11.42
C GLU A 152 -26.38 -12.31 11.05
N LYS A 153 -26.76 -11.59 9.99
CA LYS A 153 -28.14 -11.57 9.49
C LYS A 153 -28.65 -12.95 9.08
N VAL A 154 -27.83 -13.76 8.42
CA VAL A 154 -28.16 -15.15 8.05
C VAL A 154 -28.31 -16.04 9.28
N LEU A 155 -27.46 -15.86 10.30
CA LEU A 155 -27.59 -16.60 11.56
C LEU A 155 -28.92 -16.29 12.28
N MET A 156 -29.44 -15.07 12.12
CA MET A 156 -30.72 -14.64 12.71
C MET A 156 -31.95 -15.14 11.92
N SER A 157 -31.85 -15.45 10.62
CA SER A 157 -33.01 -15.81 9.80
C SER A 157 -33.61 -17.19 10.14
N SER A 158 -32.93 -18.01 10.95
CA SER A 158 -33.34 -19.37 11.34
C SER A 158 -33.55 -20.36 10.18
N GLU A 159 -33.25 -19.96 8.94
CA GLU A 159 -33.36 -20.78 7.73
C GLU A 159 -32.07 -21.57 7.50
N GLU A 160 -32.11 -22.89 7.70
CA GLU A 160 -30.94 -23.77 7.52
C GLU A 160 -30.36 -23.73 6.11
N THR A 161 -31.22 -23.62 5.09
CA THR A 161 -30.80 -23.51 3.68
C THR A 161 -30.03 -22.21 3.42
N ALA A 162 -30.44 -21.10 4.04
CA ALA A 162 -29.73 -19.83 3.94
C ALA A 162 -28.36 -19.90 4.63
N ILE A 163 -28.30 -20.56 5.80
CA ILE A 163 -27.05 -20.76 6.55
C ILE A 163 -26.07 -21.64 5.75
N ALA A 164 -26.56 -22.75 5.17
CA ALA A 164 -25.73 -23.64 4.34
C ALA A 164 -25.21 -22.94 3.08
N ALA A 165 -26.05 -22.15 2.40
CA ALA A 165 -25.65 -21.38 1.22
C ALA A 165 -24.60 -20.31 1.55
N GLU A 166 -24.76 -19.61 2.68
CA GLU A 166 -23.77 -18.64 3.14
C GLU A 166 -22.44 -19.30 3.52
N LEU A 167 -22.48 -20.47 4.15
CA LEU A 167 -21.29 -21.26 4.48
C LEU A 167 -20.54 -21.69 3.22
N GLU A 168 -21.24 -22.19 2.20
CA GLU A 168 -20.65 -22.53 0.90
C GLU A 168 -20.00 -21.31 0.25
N ARG A 169 -20.70 -20.17 0.26
CA ARG A 169 -20.18 -18.90 -0.27
C ARG A 169 -18.90 -18.46 0.44
N LEU A 170 -18.85 -18.53 1.77
CA LEU A 170 -17.66 -18.19 2.56
C LEU A 170 -16.50 -19.17 2.32
N ASN A 171 -16.79 -20.47 2.22
CA ASN A 171 -15.77 -21.48 1.91
C ASN A 171 -15.16 -21.27 0.51
N HIS A 172 -15.98 -20.93 -0.49
CA HIS A 172 -15.48 -20.57 -1.81
C HIS A 172 -14.56 -19.34 -1.75
N HIS A 173 -14.97 -18.28 -1.06
CA HIS A 173 -14.14 -17.08 -0.88
C HIS A 173 -12.85 -17.36 -0.11
N SER A 174 -12.89 -18.23 0.91
CA SER A 174 -11.72 -18.68 1.65
C SER A 174 -10.71 -19.36 0.73
N GLY A 175 -11.18 -20.23 -0.18
CA GLY A 175 -10.35 -20.83 -1.22
C GLY A 175 -9.62 -19.80 -2.10
N LEU A 176 -10.34 -18.78 -2.59
CA LEU A 176 -9.75 -17.70 -3.39
C LEU A 176 -8.71 -16.88 -2.62
N ILE A 177 -9.01 -16.54 -1.36
CA ILE A 177 -8.08 -15.80 -0.50
C ILE A 177 -6.81 -16.62 -0.24
N ASN A 178 -6.94 -17.93 -0.03
CA ASN A 178 -5.79 -18.83 0.18
C ASN A 178 -4.88 -18.88 -1.05
N GLN A 179 -5.45 -18.95 -2.25
CA GLN A 179 -4.70 -18.90 -3.50
C GLN A 179 -3.97 -17.56 -3.67
N GLN A 180 -4.66 -16.45 -3.39
CA GLN A 180 -4.04 -15.12 -3.43
C GLN A 180 -2.90 -14.98 -2.42
N ALA A 181 -3.07 -15.51 -1.20
CA ALA A 181 -2.05 -15.45 -0.16
C ALA A 181 -0.80 -16.25 -0.55
N ALA A 182 -0.96 -17.40 -1.20
CA ALA A 182 0.14 -18.19 -1.74
C ALA A 182 0.88 -17.41 -2.84
N ALA A 183 0.15 -16.90 -3.84
CA ALA A 183 0.75 -16.12 -4.94
C ALA A 183 1.50 -14.86 -4.44
N THR A 184 0.95 -14.16 -3.44
CA THR A 184 1.61 -13.02 -2.81
C THR A 184 2.90 -13.44 -2.09
N LYS A 185 2.92 -14.58 -1.37
CA LYS A 185 4.17 -15.10 -0.75
C LYS A 185 5.23 -15.40 -1.80
N ASP A 186 4.85 -16.02 -2.91
CA ASP A 186 5.77 -16.33 -4.00
C ASP A 186 6.36 -15.06 -4.63
N THR A 187 5.51 -14.03 -4.78
CA THR A 187 5.92 -12.72 -5.29
C THR A 187 6.92 -12.04 -4.35
N ILE A 188 6.67 -12.07 -3.03
CA ILE A 188 7.61 -11.56 -2.02
C ILE A 188 8.94 -12.28 -2.12
N ALA A 189 8.93 -13.62 -2.14
CA ALA A 189 10.15 -14.43 -2.21
C ALA A 189 10.96 -14.12 -3.48
N HIS A 190 10.28 -13.99 -4.63
CA HIS A 190 10.91 -13.61 -5.88
C HIS A 190 11.55 -12.22 -5.83
N SER A 191 10.81 -11.21 -5.36
CA SER A 191 11.33 -9.84 -5.25
C SER A 191 12.47 -9.72 -4.24
N MET A 192 12.44 -10.50 -3.15
CA MET A 192 13.56 -10.59 -2.20
C MET A 192 14.81 -11.21 -2.82
N CYS A 193 14.65 -12.28 -3.60
CA CYS A 193 15.77 -12.91 -4.32
C CYS A 193 16.44 -11.92 -5.28
N LEU A 194 15.65 -11.19 -6.06
CA LEU A 194 16.15 -10.14 -6.95
C LEU A 194 16.84 -9.00 -6.17
N ALA A 195 16.27 -8.58 -5.04
CA ALA A 195 16.87 -7.57 -4.19
C ALA A 195 18.24 -8.01 -3.63
N ASP A 196 18.40 -9.29 -3.26
CA ASP A 196 19.67 -9.82 -2.79
C ASP A 196 20.74 -9.87 -3.89
N VAL A 197 20.36 -10.21 -5.11
CA VAL A 197 21.25 -10.15 -6.29
C VAL A 197 21.72 -8.71 -6.52
N LEU A 198 20.79 -7.75 -6.59
CA LEU A 198 21.09 -6.33 -6.79
C LEU A 198 21.98 -5.77 -5.67
N ARG A 199 21.73 -6.17 -4.42
CA ARG A 199 22.56 -5.81 -3.26
C ARG A 199 23.97 -6.43 -3.37
N GLY A 200 24.09 -7.63 -3.91
CA GLY A 200 25.36 -8.26 -4.22
C GLY A 200 26.14 -7.49 -5.28
N ASP A 201 25.48 -7.07 -6.35
CA ASP A 201 26.10 -6.33 -7.45
C ASP A 201 26.51 -4.91 -7.07
N LEU A 202 25.70 -4.20 -6.29
CA LEU A 202 26.08 -2.89 -5.73
C LEU A 202 27.31 -2.99 -4.82
N ARG A 203 27.46 -4.08 -4.06
CA ARG A 203 28.65 -4.32 -3.24
C ARG A 203 29.92 -4.53 -4.06
N LYS A 204 29.81 -5.02 -5.30
CA LYS A 204 30.95 -5.17 -6.23
C LYS A 204 31.38 -3.83 -6.83
N LEU A 205 30.46 -2.86 -6.99
CA LEU A 205 30.70 -1.53 -7.57
C LEU A 205 31.29 -0.50 -6.56
N LYS A 206 32.05 -0.96 -5.56
CA LYS A 206 32.55 -0.17 -4.41
C LYS A 206 32.94 1.27 -4.78
N PHE A 207 32.26 2.25 -4.17
CA PHE A 207 32.56 3.69 -4.20
C PHE A 207 32.58 4.39 -5.57
N VAL A 208 32.16 3.72 -6.66
CA VAL A 208 32.04 4.37 -7.97
C VAL A 208 30.59 4.77 -8.20
N VAL A 209 30.29 6.07 -8.09
CA VAL A 209 28.98 6.62 -8.48
C VAL A 209 28.94 6.75 -9.99
N THR A 210 28.50 5.69 -10.67
CA THR A 210 28.19 5.67 -12.10
C THR A 210 26.69 5.67 -12.34
N VAL A 211 26.26 6.01 -13.56
CA VAL A 211 24.87 5.85 -14.01
C VAL A 211 24.37 4.42 -13.78
N GLU A 212 25.23 3.41 -14.02
CA GLU A 212 24.90 1.99 -13.77
C GLU A 212 24.70 1.69 -12.28
N SER A 213 25.55 2.22 -11.41
CA SER A 213 25.43 2.04 -9.96
C SER A 213 24.16 2.69 -9.40
N LEU A 214 23.78 3.85 -9.95
CA LEU A 214 22.55 4.56 -9.60
C LEU A 214 21.32 3.80 -10.09
N ALA A 215 21.34 3.30 -11.34
CA ALA A 215 20.25 2.49 -11.88
C ALA A 215 20.02 1.21 -11.05
N LYS A 216 21.08 0.48 -10.69
CA LYS A 216 20.99 -0.71 -9.83
C LYS A 216 20.48 -0.39 -8.43
N ARG A 217 20.88 0.76 -7.86
CA ARG A 217 20.37 1.25 -6.57
C ARG A 217 18.87 1.52 -6.67
N ASP A 218 18.43 2.21 -7.71
CA ASP A 218 17.03 2.57 -7.88
C ASP A 218 16.17 1.32 -8.13
N GLU A 219 16.68 0.33 -8.88
CA GLU A 219 16.05 -0.97 -9.04
C GLU A 219 15.96 -1.75 -7.72
N LEU A 220 17.01 -1.75 -6.91
CA LEU A 220 16.99 -2.35 -5.57
C LEU A 220 15.91 -1.69 -4.69
N LEU A 221 15.88 -0.35 -4.66
CA LEU A 221 14.89 0.39 -3.88
C LEU A 221 13.47 0.09 -4.35
N LYS A 222 13.25 -0.05 -5.67
CA LYS A 222 11.97 -0.47 -6.23
C LYS A 222 11.59 -1.87 -5.78
N LYS A 223 12.51 -2.84 -5.82
CA LYS A 223 12.23 -4.21 -5.37
C LYS A 223 11.93 -4.31 -3.88
N LEU A 224 12.62 -3.52 -3.06
CA LEU A 224 12.30 -3.44 -1.63
C LEU A 224 10.93 -2.81 -1.37
N ASP A 225 10.53 -1.79 -2.14
CA ASP A 225 9.18 -1.22 -2.06
C ASP A 225 8.10 -2.23 -2.48
N GLU A 226 8.33 -3.00 -3.55
CA GLU A 226 7.45 -4.10 -3.99
C GLU A 226 7.27 -5.15 -2.86
N VAL A 227 8.35 -5.56 -2.19
CA VAL A 227 8.29 -6.49 -1.04
C VAL A 227 7.42 -5.93 0.08
N VAL A 228 7.60 -4.67 0.46
CA VAL A 228 6.81 -4.04 1.52
C VAL A 228 5.33 -3.97 1.16
N GLN A 229 5.00 -3.63 -0.09
CA GLN A 229 3.62 -3.57 -0.55
C GLN A 229 2.94 -4.95 -0.52
N GLU A 230 3.63 -5.98 -1.03
CA GLU A 230 3.11 -7.34 -1.04
C GLU A 230 3.03 -7.95 0.37
N ASP A 231 3.96 -7.63 1.29
CA ASP A 231 3.86 -8.06 2.69
C ASP A 231 2.65 -7.44 3.40
N MET A 232 2.37 -6.15 3.15
CA MET A 232 1.13 -5.51 3.65
C MET A 232 -0.13 -6.16 3.05
N ARG A 233 -0.09 -6.56 1.79
CA ARG A 233 -1.18 -7.33 1.16
C ARG A 233 -1.34 -8.69 1.83
N LEU A 234 -0.26 -9.41 2.08
CA LEU A 234 -0.27 -10.71 2.74
C LEU A 234 -0.85 -10.63 4.16
N ALA A 235 -0.46 -9.62 4.93
CA ALA A 235 -0.98 -9.38 6.27
C ALA A 235 -2.51 -9.22 6.26
N TRP A 236 -3.05 -8.52 5.26
CA TRP A 236 -4.49 -8.39 5.11
C TRP A 236 -5.18 -9.67 4.64
N LEU A 237 -4.58 -10.41 3.70
CA LEU A 237 -5.12 -11.70 3.27
C LEU A 237 -5.22 -12.64 4.47
N ARG A 238 -4.21 -12.66 5.34
CA ARG A 238 -4.23 -13.40 6.61
C ARG A 238 -5.35 -12.95 7.55
N LYS A 239 -5.56 -11.65 7.72
CA LYS A 239 -6.71 -11.12 8.50
C LYS A 239 -8.05 -11.60 7.92
N SER A 240 -8.16 -11.64 6.59
CA SER A 240 -9.36 -12.12 5.91
C SER A 240 -9.55 -13.64 6.04
N GLN A 241 -8.46 -14.42 6.00
CA GLN A 241 -8.50 -15.88 6.24
C GLN A 241 -9.01 -16.20 7.65
N LEU A 242 -8.49 -15.50 8.66
CA LEU A 242 -8.96 -15.67 10.04
C LEU A 242 -10.44 -15.34 10.17
N GLN A 243 -10.89 -14.21 9.61
CA GLN A 243 -12.31 -13.86 9.62
C GLN A 243 -13.15 -14.92 8.91
N MET A 244 -12.70 -15.49 7.78
CA MET A 244 -13.44 -16.55 7.08
C MET A 244 -13.65 -17.75 7.98
N LEU A 245 -12.59 -18.21 8.65
CA LEU A 245 -12.66 -19.36 9.54
C LEU A 245 -13.61 -19.11 10.70
N GLU A 246 -13.56 -17.93 11.32
CA GLU A 246 -14.45 -17.55 12.42
C GLU A 246 -15.92 -17.55 11.98
N LEU A 247 -16.23 -16.93 10.83
CA LEU A 247 -17.59 -16.85 10.30
C LEU A 247 -18.12 -18.22 9.84
N CYS A 248 -17.31 -19.03 9.16
CA CYS A 248 -17.68 -20.40 8.80
C CYS A 248 -18.00 -21.22 10.05
N HIS A 249 -17.15 -21.14 11.07
CA HIS A 249 -17.34 -21.87 12.33
C HIS A 249 -18.61 -21.46 13.09
N MET A 250 -18.98 -20.17 13.02
CA MET A 250 -20.26 -19.69 13.57
C MET A 250 -21.47 -20.33 12.86
N LEU A 251 -21.43 -20.41 11.53
CA LEU A 251 -22.49 -21.04 10.72
C LEU A 251 -22.54 -22.55 10.95
N ASP A 252 -21.40 -23.23 10.98
CA ASP A 252 -21.30 -24.67 11.26
C ASP A 252 -21.90 -25.02 12.63
N ARG A 253 -21.57 -24.24 13.66
CA ARG A 253 -22.15 -24.40 15.00
C ARG A 253 -23.66 -24.23 14.97
N ARG A 254 -24.18 -23.26 14.20
CA ARG A 254 -25.62 -23.04 14.09
C ARG A 254 -26.32 -24.22 13.42
N LEU A 255 -25.75 -24.77 12.34
CA LEU A 255 -26.26 -25.97 11.67
C LEU A 255 -26.21 -27.22 12.56
N ALA A 256 -25.19 -27.34 13.42
CA ALA A 256 -25.04 -28.47 14.32
C ALA A 256 -26.04 -28.46 15.50
N ILE A 257 -26.52 -27.28 15.91
CA ILE A 257 -27.50 -27.11 17.00
C ILE A 257 -28.94 -27.27 16.50
N ALA A 258 -29.17 -27.16 15.19
CA ALA A 258 -30.49 -27.35 14.62
C ALA A 258 -30.96 -28.81 14.80
N PRO A 259 -32.23 -29.05 15.20
CA PRO A 259 -32.75 -30.41 15.39
C PRO A 259 -32.64 -31.18 14.06
N PRO A 260 -32.30 -32.48 14.08
CA PRO A 260 -32.08 -33.24 12.86
C PRO A 260 -33.40 -33.34 12.09
N ILE A 261 -33.53 -32.55 11.03
CA ILE A 261 -34.52 -32.82 10.00
C ILE A 261 -33.99 -34.01 9.22
N ALA A 262 -34.81 -35.06 9.11
CA ALA A 262 -34.53 -36.22 8.29
C ALA A 262 -34.47 -35.80 6.81
N SER A 263 -33.32 -35.29 6.37
CA SER A 263 -32.98 -35.19 4.96
C SER A 263 -31.53 -35.60 4.78
N HIS A 264 -31.37 -36.64 3.96
CA HIS A 264 -30.10 -37.08 3.42
C HIS A 264 -29.39 -35.91 2.75
N ILE A 265 -28.47 -35.27 3.45
CA ILE A 265 -27.42 -34.47 2.85
C ILE A 265 -26.12 -35.09 3.34
N ASP A 266 -25.46 -35.82 2.43
CA ASP A 266 -24.13 -36.35 2.65
C ASP A 266 -23.21 -35.18 3.01
N ARG A 267 -22.85 -35.08 4.29
CA ARG A 267 -21.92 -34.09 4.80
C ARG A 267 -20.53 -34.43 4.25
N PRO A 268 -19.89 -33.56 3.45
CA PRO A 268 -18.47 -33.75 3.17
C PRO A 268 -17.71 -33.59 4.50
N GLN A 269 -16.99 -34.63 4.92
CA GLN A 269 -16.04 -34.54 6.01
C GLN A 269 -14.93 -33.57 5.60
N ILE A 270 -15.02 -32.31 6.05
CA ILE A 270 -13.91 -31.37 5.95
C ILE A 270 -12.81 -31.89 6.88
N ALA A 271 -11.76 -32.47 6.31
CA ALA A 271 -10.58 -32.88 7.05
C ALA A 271 -9.83 -31.64 7.53
N TYR A 272 -10.05 -31.24 8.79
CA TYR A 272 -9.33 -30.16 9.47
C TYR A 272 -7.83 -30.45 9.71
N SER A 273 -7.30 -31.56 9.20
CA SER A 273 -5.93 -32.03 9.50
C SER A 273 -4.83 -31.29 8.72
N SER A 274 -5.16 -30.55 7.66
CA SER A 274 -4.15 -29.91 6.79
C SER A 274 -3.81 -28.45 7.15
N PHE A 275 -4.49 -27.82 8.10
CA PHE A 275 -4.23 -26.40 8.42
C PHE A 275 -3.05 -26.21 9.42
N TRP A 276 -2.74 -27.21 10.24
CA TRP A 276 -1.66 -27.12 11.24
C TRP A 276 -0.27 -27.51 10.73
N GLN A 277 -0.13 -27.92 9.46
CA GLN A 277 1.17 -28.32 8.88
C GLN A 277 1.95 -27.17 8.21
N LEU A 278 1.42 -25.94 8.16
CA LEU A 278 2.11 -24.81 7.54
C LEU A 278 2.85 -23.88 8.53
N SER A 279 2.91 -24.25 9.81
CA SER A 279 3.55 -23.45 10.88
C SER A 279 4.87 -24.02 11.42
N HIS A 280 5.36 -25.16 10.91
CA HIS A 280 6.67 -25.70 11.28
C HIS A 280 7.50 -26.04 10.04
N PRO A 281 8.57 -25.29 9.73
CA PRO A 281 9.63 -25.86 8.91
C PRO A 281 10.27 -26.98 9.74
N SER A 282 10.15 -28.22 9.27
CA SER A 282 11.02 -29.30 9.72
C SER A 282 12.46 -28.85 9.47
N VAL A 283 13.19 -28.67 10.57
CA VAL A 283 14.64 -28.57 10.55
C VAL A 283 15.14 -29.99 10.30
N SER A 284 15.70 -30.19 9.11
CA SER A 284 16.62 -31.29 8.80
C SER A 284 17.85 -30.70 8.15
#